data_AF-A0A158I979-F1
#
_entry.id   AF-A0A158I979-F1
#
_cell.length_a   1.000
_cell.length_b   1.000
_cell.length_c   1.000
_cell.angle_alpha   90.00
_cell.angle_beta   90.00
_cell.angle_gamma   90.00
#
_symmetry.space_group_name_H-M   'P 1'
#
loop_
_entity.id
_entity.type
_entity.pdbx_description
1 polymer ?
#
loop_
_entity_poly.entity_id
_entity_poly.type
_entity_poly.pdbx_seq_one_letter_code
_entity_poly.pdbx_strand_id
1 'polypeptide(L)'
;MHTDLRYALNSAYERMKFQEPSPAAFAASYALSLGIIMGGETCKGMSVEEAAVERAYVSMLAALYEIRLGVQAVGREVPRR
;
A
#
# COMPACT_ATOMS: atom_id res chain seq x y z
N MET A 1 16.42 -8.54 -5.02
CA MET A 1 16.04 -7.11 -4.94
C MET A 1 17.14 -6.24 -4.32
N HIS A 2 17.38 -5.04 -4.86
CA HIS A 2 18.34 -4.07 -4.31
C HIS A 2 17.91 -3.51 -2.92
N THR A 3 18.87 -3.20 -2.05
CA THR A 3 18.61 -2.72 -0.67
C THR A 3 17.83 -1.41 -0.64
N ASP A 4 18.17 -0.45 -1.51
CA ASP A 4 17.47 0.84 -1.56
C ASP A 4 16.02 0.70 -2.03
N LEU A 5 15.77 -0.22 -2.99
CA LEU A 5 14.42 -0.57 -3.43
C LEU A 5 13.60 -1.16 -2.27
N ARG A 6 14.22 -2.02 -1.44
CA ARG A 6 13.58 -2.58 -0.24
C ARG A 6 13.20 -1.50 0.74
N TYR A 7 14.13 -0.59 1.02
CA TYR A 7 13.90 0.50 1.97
C TYR A 7 12.78 1.44 1.51
N ALA A 8 12.76 1.80 0.23
CA ALA A 8 11.73 2.64 -0.35
C ALA A 8 10.34 1.97 -0.30
N LEU A 9 10.24 0.69 -0.65
CA LEU A 9 8.99 -0.08 -0.57
C LEU A 9 8.48 -0.19 0.86
N ASN A 10 9.34 -0.60 1.79
CA ASN A 10 8.97 -0.70 3.20
C ASN A 10 8.45 0.64 3.72
N SER A 11 9.11 1.76 3.39
CA SER A 11 8.65 3.09 3.79
C SER A 11 7.25 3.43 3.25
N ALA A 12 6.96 3.07 2.00
CA ALA A 12 5.63 3.25 1.41
C ALA A 12 4.58 2.33 2.07
N TYR A 13 4.95 1.10 2.41
CA TYR A 13 4.08 0.14 3.10
C TYR A 13 3.69 0.62 4.49
N GLU A 14 4.66 1.13 5.25
CA GLU A 14 4.40 1.68 6.59
C GLU A 14 3.42 2.87 6.52
N ARG A 15 3.56 3.74 5.52
CA ARG A 15 2.60 4.84 5.30
C ARG A 15 1.19 4.32 5.04
N MET A 16 1.04 3.27 4.23
CA MET A 16 -0.27 2.66 3.96
C MET A 16 -0.89 1.98 5.18
N LYS A 17 -0.08 1.44 6.10
CA LYS A 17 -0.56 0.76 7.31
C LYS A 17 -0.97 1.73 8.43
N PHE A 18 -0.22 2.82 8.61
CA PHE A 18 -0.25 3.64 9.83
C PHE A 18 -0.75 5.07 9.64
N GLN A 19 -0.84 5.60 8.42
CA GLN A 19 -1.39 6.95 8.25
C GLN A 19 -2.90 6.98 8.50
N GLU A 20 -3.36 8.13 9.00
CA GLU A 20 -4.79 8.45 9.07
C GLU A 20 -5.46 8.18 7.70
N PRO A 21 -6.73 7.76 7.69
CA PRO A 21 -7.39 7.17 6.54
C PRO A 21 -7.77 8.19 5.46
N SER A 22 -6.93 9.20 5.18
CA SER A 22 -7.16 10.10 4.06
C SER A 22 -7.02 9.29 2.74
N PRO A 23 -8.05 9.28 1.88
CA PRO A 23 -7.99 8.57 0.60
C PRO A 23 -6.84 9.04 -0.28
N ALA A 24 -6.54 10.33 -0.28
CA ALA A 24 -5.45 10.90 -1.05
C ALA A 24 -4.06 10.39 -0.61
N ALA A 25 -3.80 10.33 0.70
CA ALA A 25 -2.49 9.83 1.20
C ALA A 25 -2.32 8.32 0.97
N PHE A 26 -3.41 7.55 1.12
CA PHE A 26 -3.39 6.13 0.79
C PHE A 26 -3.11 5.92 -0.70
N ALA A 27 -3.86 6.58 -1.59
CA ALA A 27 -3.69 6.48 -3.03
C ALA A 27 -2.29 6.89 -3.49
N ALA A 28 -1.72 7.95 -2.90
CA ALA A 28 -0.35 8.38 -3.19
C ALA A 28 0.70 7.31 -2.81
N SER A 29 0.56 6.70 -1.63
CA SER A 29 1.49 5.67 -1.18
C SER A 29 1.34 4.37 -1.98
N TYR A 30 0.10 4.01 -2.34
CA TYR A 30 -0.20 2.88 -3.22
C TYR A 30 0.42 3.06 -4.62
N ALA A 31 0.21 4.22 -5.24
CA ALA A 31 0.78 4.55 -6.54
C ALA A 31 2.31 4.55 -6.51
N LEU A 32 2.91 5.10 -5.44
CA LEU A 32 4.36 5.06 -5.23
C LEU A 32 4.89 3.62 -5.16
N SER A 33 4.24 2.75 -4.36
CA SER A 33 4.61 1.34 -4.27
C SER A 33 4.56 0.63 -5.63
N LEU A 34 3.47 0.83 -6.40
CA LEU A 34 3.37 0.25 -7.74
C LEU A 34 4.45 0.78 -8.69
N GLY A 35 4.74 2.09 -8.66
CA GLY A 35 5.80 2.69 -9.46
C GLY A 35 7.18 2.10 -9.14
N ILE A 36 7.48 1.89 -7.86
CA ILE A 36 8.73 1.25 -7.42
C ILE A 36 8.80 -0.20 -7.90
N ILE A 37 7.70 -0.97 -7.79
CA ILE A 37 7.67 -2.37 -8.22
C ILE A 37 7.86 -2.50 -9.73
N MET A 38 7.06 -1.76 -10.52
CA MET A 38 7.13 -1.81 -11.99
C MET A 38 8.47 -1.28 -12.50
N GLY A 39 8.99 -0.20 -11.89
CA GLY A 39 10.31 0.34 -12.22
C GLY A 39 11.44 -0.61 -11.84
N GLY A 40 11.36 -1.24 -10.66
CA GLY A 40 12.31 -2.24 -10.19
C GLY A 40 12.36 -3.46 -11.12
N GLU A 41 11.21 -3.97 -11.54
CA GLU A 41 11.12 -5.08 -12.50
C GLU A 41 11.70 -4.68 -13.87
N THR A 42 11.26 -3.54 -14.42
CA THR A 42 11.70 -3.05 -15.75
C THR A 42 13.20 -2.79 -15.80
N CYS A 43 13.77 -2.23 -14.73
CA CYS A 43 15.18 -1.89 -14.64
C CYS A 43 16.05 -3.04 -14.10
N LYS A 44 15.50 -4.26 -13.96
CA LYS A 44 16.20 -5.45 -13.43
C LYS A 44 16.72 -5.30 -11.98
N GLY A 45 16.17 -4.37 -11.21
CA GLY A 45 16.44 -4.21 -9.78
C GLY A 45 15.61 -5.14 -8.88
N MET A 46 14.61 -5.81 -9.47
CA MET A 46 13.69 -6.77 -8.85
C MET A 46 13.38 -7.89 -9.86
N SER A 47 13.34 -9.15 -9.43
CA SER A 47 12.92 -10.26 -10.31
C SER A 47 11.41 -10.22 -10.56
N VAL A 48 10.95 -10.98 -11.56
CA VAL A 48 9.52 -11.11 -11.87
C VAL A 48 8.75 -11.72 -10.68
N GLU A 49 9.33 -12.72 -10.03
CA GLU A 49 8.76 -13.37 -8.86
C GLU A 49 8.72 -12.41 -7.66
N GLU A 50 9.80 -11.67 -7.42
CA GLU A 50 9.83 -10.64 -6.38
C GLU A 50 8.74 -9.59 -6.64
N ALA A 51 8.61 -9.12 -7.88
CA ALA A 51 7.58 -8.14 -8.25
C ALA A 51 6.16 -8.67 -8.10
N ALA A 52 5.92 -9.95 -8.39
CA ALA A 52 4.62 -10.59 -8.19
C ALA A 52 4.26 -10.66 -6.70
N VAL A 53 5.21 -11.03 -5.83
CA VAL A 53 5.01 -11.06 -4.37
C VAL A 53 4.71 -9.67 -3.83
N GLU A 54 5.48 -8.66 -4.24
CA GLU A 54 5.28 -7.28 -3.77
C GLU A 54 3.95 -6.69 -4.28
N ARG A 55 3.52 -6.99 -5.52
CA ARG A 55 2.19 -6.60 -6.02
C ARG A 55 1.05 -7.25 -5.23
N ALA A 56 1.18 -8.52 -4.86
CA ALA A 56 0.19 -9.21 -4.04
C ALA A 56 0.07 -8.55 -2.67
N TYR A 57 1.21 -8.19 -2.06
CA TYR A 57 1.23 -7.49 -0.77
C TYR A 57 0.58 -6.10 -0.84
N VAL A 58 0.88 -5.31 -1.87
CA VAL A 58 0.26 -4.00 -2.10
C VAL A 58 -1.25 -4.12 -2.30
N SER A 59 -1.72 -5.15 -3.01
CA SER A 59 -3.15 -5.43 -3.20
C SER A 59 -3.84 -5.80 -1.90
N MET A 60 -3.18 -6.60 -1.04
CA MET A 60 -3.68 -6.91 0.30
C MET A 60 -3.83 -5.65 1.16
N LEU A 61 -2.86 -4.73 1.11
CA LEU A 61 -2.94 -3.46 1.85
C LEU A 61 -4.10 -2.58 1.37
N ALA A 62 -4.39 -2.56 0.06
CA ALA A 62 -5.56 -1.87 -0.49
C ALA A 62 -6.88 -2.47 0.01
N ALA A 63 -7.02 -3.80 0.00
CA ALA A 63 -8.21 -4.45 0.55
C ALA A 63 -8.41 -4.14 2.04
N LEU A 64 -7.33 -4.13 2.83
CA LEU A 64 -7.40 -3.75 4.26
C LEU A 64 -7.83 -2.30 4.46
N TYR A 65 -7.38 -1.39 3.59
CA TYR A 65 -7.79 0.01 3.62
C TYR A 65 -9.29 0.18 3.35
N GLU A 66 -9.81 -0.50 2.32
CA GLU A 66 -11.24 -0.49 1.99
C GLU A 66 -12.11 -1.03 3.15
N ILE A 67 -11.69 -2.12 3.77
CA ILE A 67 -12.36 -2.67 4.96
C ILE A 67 -12.37 -1.63 6.09
N ARG A 68 -11.25 -0.97 6.36
CA ARG A 68 -11.17 0.08 7.40
C ARG A 68 -12.09 1.26 7.11
N LEU A 69 -12.16 1.71 5.85
CA LEU A 69 -13.10 2.76 5.45
C LEU A 69 -14.56 2.34 5.70
N GLY A 70 -14.91 1.10 5.36
CA GLY A 70 -16.25 0.56 5.63
C GLY A 70 -16.58 0.51 7.12
N VAL A 71 -15.65 0.04 7.97
CA VAL A 71 -15.82 0.00 9.43
C VAL A 71 -16.01 1.41 10.02
N GLN A 72 -15.25 2.41 9.53
CA GLN A 72 -15.37 3.80 9.99
C GLN A 72 -16.68 4.46 9.56
N ALA A 73 -17.20 4.12 8.38
CA ALA A 73 -18.52 4.58 7.93
C ALA A 73 -19.63 4.05 8.86
N VAL A 74 -19.63 2.74 9.15
CA VAL A 74 -20.61 2.11 10.06
C VAL A 74 -20.50 2.66 11.49
N GLY A 75 -19.29 2.93 11.98
CA GLY A 75 -19.07 3.50 13.31
C GLY A 75 -19.56 4.94 13.49
N ARG A 76 -19.74 5.70 12.40
CA ARG A 76 -20.29 7.07 12.43
C ARG A 76 -21.82 7.12 12.41
N GLU A 77 -22.49 6.06 12.00
CA GLU A 77 -23.95 6.00 11.88
C GLU A 77 -24.67 5.61 13.17
N VAL A 78 -23.95 5.14 14.22
CA VAL A 78 -24.56 4.83 15.52
C VAL A 78 -24.74 6.12 16.32
N PRO A 79 -25.97 6.64 16.50
CA PRO A 79 -26.18 7.77 17.39
C PRO A 79 -25.91 7.28 18.81
N ARG A 80 -24.97 7.92 19.50
CA ARG A 80 -24.85 7.75 20.96
C ARG A 80 -26.15 8.28 21.56
N ARG A 81 -27.07 7.37 21.87
CA ARG A 81 -28.24 7.64 22.72
C ARG A 81 -27.80 7.70 24.17
#